data_AF-A0A7W9Q4C7-F1
#
_entry.id   AF-A0A7W9Q4C7-F1
#
_cell.length_a   1.000
_cell.length_b   1.000
_cell.length_c   1.000
_cell.angle_alpha   90.00
_cell.angle_beta   90.00
_cell.angle_gamma   90.00
#
_symmetry.space_group_name_H-M   'P 1'
#
loop_
_entity.id
_entity.type
_entity.pdbx_description
1 polymer ?
#
loop_
_entity_poly.entity_id
_entity_poly.type
_entity_poly.pdbx_seq_one_letter_code
_entity_poly.pdbx_strand_id
1 'polypeptide(L)'
;MWFLHRLEGVSATYNIPLAMRLSGNLDRAALRLALTDVVERHESLRTVFPEVDGVPRQKVLSVSEAGVGLSVVPTTEEELAAGLADASAEGFDLANDLPLRVTLFVLSPTEHVLLLVLNHIAADGWSFAPLSRDVGEAYAARAKGQSPNWPELPVQYVDYTLWQQELLGDENDPESLISRQAAYWEKALAGIPEQLELPADRPRPAVAGYAGAAVPLTIDPDLHGRIVALAHECGASVFMVLQAGLAVLLKRLGAGSDIPLGSPIA
;
A
#
# COMPACT_ATOMS: atom_id res chain seq x y z
N MET A 1 2.82 -1.63 -10.65
CA MET A 1 3.93 -1.25 -9.75
C MET A 1 5.28 -1.28 -10.43
N TRP A 2 5.87 -2.46 -10.70
CA TRP A 2 7.21 -2.54 -11.31
C TRP A 2 7.34 -1.83 -12.67
N PHE A 3 6.33 -1.95 -13.54
CA PHE A 3 6.32 -1.25 -14.83
C PHE A 3 6.39 0.28 -14.68
N LEU A 4 5.62 0.86 -13.75
CA LEU A 4 5.66 2.31 -13.47
C LEU A 4 7.03 2.72 -12.93
N HIS A 5 7.62 1.92 -12.04
CA HIS A 5 8.98 2.15 -11.56
C HIS A 5 10.02 2.12 -12.70
N ARG A 6 9.86 1.24 -13.71
CA ARG A 6 10.75 1.24 -14.89
C ARG A 6 10.56 2.46 -15.78
N LEU A 7 9.32 2.94 -15.91
CA LEU A 7 8.98 4.10 -16.74
C LEU A 7 9.41 5.43 -16.10
N GLU A 8 9.23 5.55 -14.80
CA GLU A 8 9.38 6.81 -14.05
C GLU A 8 10.67 6.87 -13.23
N GLY A 9 11.32 5.72 -13.01
CA GLY A 9 12.46 5.59 -12.13
C GLY A 9 12.08 5.47 -10.64
N VAL A 10 13.08 5.68 -9.79
CA VAL A 10 12.92 5.65 -8.33
C VAL A 10 12.05 6.81 -7.88
N SER A 11 10.91 6.52 -7.26
CA SER A 11 9.96 7.51 -6.75
C SER A 11 9.27 7.03 -5.48
N ALA A 12 8.68 7.97 -4.74
CA ALA A 12 7.89 7.71 -3.53
C ALA A 12 6.37 7.66 -3.79
N THR A 13 5.94 7.71 -5.05
CA THR A 13 4.52 7.77 -5.45
C THR A 13 3.67 6.65 -4.83
N TYR A 14 4.29 5.49 -4.59
CA TYR A 14 3.64 4.32 -4.00
C TYR A 14 4.31 3.87 -2.71
N ASN A 15 4.90 4.81 -1.97
CA ASN A 15 5.30 4.56 -0.60
C ASN A 15 4.08 4.59 0.31
N ILE A 16 4.10 3.74 1.31
CA ILE A 16 3.10 3.63 2.35
C ILE A 16 3.79 3.90 3.69
N PRO A 17 3.79 5.16 4.17
CA PRO A 17 4.34 5.49 5.48
C PRO A 17 3.35 5.17 6.61
N LEU A 18 3.81 4.41 7.61
CA LEU A 18 3.12 4.14 8.86
C LEU A 18 3.96 4.69 10.02
N ALA A 19 3.46 5.73 10.68
CA ALA A 19 4.09 6.31 11.86
C ALA A 19 3.32 5.92 13.14
N MET A 20 4.05 5.44 14.15
CA MET A 20 3.53 5.12 15.46
C MET A 20 4.31 5.88 16.54
N ARG A 21 3.62 6.64 17.38
CA ARG A 21 4.21 7.26 18.56
C ARG A 21 4.29 6.23 19.69
N LEU A 22 5.47 6.09 20.28
CA LEU A 22 5.80 5.14 21.33
C LEU A 22 6.23 5.91 22.59
N SER A 23 5.43 5.79 23.65
CA SER A 23 5.69 6.45 24.94
C SER A 23 6.11 5.41 25.99
N GLY A 24 7.19 5.71 26.72
CA GLY A 24 7.82 4.84 27.70
C GLY A 24 9.24 4.41 27.33
N ASN A 25 9.81 3.52 28.16
CA ASN A 25 11.15 2.97 27.93
C ASN A 25 11.10 1.99 26.76
N LEU A 26 11.86 2.28 25.69
CA LEU A 26 11.96 1.45 24.51
C LEU A 26 13.28 0.65 24.49
N ASP A 27 13.17 -0.68 24.61
CA ASP A 27 14.30 -1.57 24.31
C ASP A 27 14.57 -1.62 22.79
N ARG A 28 15.56 -0.86 22.34
CA ARG A 28 15.92 -0.77 20.91
C ARG A 28 16.52 -2.06 20.37
N ALA A 29 17.18 -2.87 21.20
CA ALA A 29 17.73 -4.14 20.77
C ALA A 29 16.61 -5.15 20.53
N ALA A 30 15.64 -5.21 21.44
CA ALA A 30 14.42 -6.00 21.26
C ALA A 30 13.64 -5.58 20.00
N LEU A 31 13.51 -4.27 19.74
CA LEU A 31 12.85 -3.77 18.54
C LEU A 31 13.56 -4.21 17.24
N ARG A 32 14.90 -4.15 17.19
CA ARG A 32 15.65 -4.64 16.02
C ARG A 32 15.39 -6.12 15.76
N LEU A 33 15.46 -6.94 16.81
CA LEU A 33 15.19 -8.37 16.70
C LEU A 33 13.75 -8.64 16.27
N ALA A 34 12.78 -7.90 16.80
CA ALA A 34 11.38 -8.02 16.42
C ALA A 34 11.13 -7.70 14.94
N LEU A 35 11.79 -6.67 14.41
CA LEU A 35 11.74 -6.36 12.98
C LEU A 35 12.36 -7.48 12.14
N THR A 36 13.46 -8.07 12.58
CA THR A 36 14.06 -9.25 11.92
C THR A 36 13.08 -10.43 11.92
N ASP A 37 12.41 -10.71 13.04
CA ASP A 37 11.43 -11.81 13.13
C ASP A 37 10.24 -11.60 12.19
N VAL A 38 9.76 -10.36 12.06
CA VAL A 38 8.65 -10.01 11.15
C VAL A 38 9.07 -10.14 9.69
N VAL A 39 10.28 -9.70 9.33
CA VAL A 39 10.83 -9.86 7.97
C VAL A 39 11.11 -11.33 7.66
N GLU A 40 11.51 -12.13 8.65
CA GLU A 40 11.64 -13.59 8.50
C GLU A 40 10.29 -14.24 8.21
N ARG A 41 9.25 -13.87 8.97
CA ARG A 41 7.89 -14.40 8.86
C ARG A 41 7.22 -14.09 7.51
N HIS A 42 7.39 -12.86 7.01
CA HIS A 42 6.71 -12.36 5.81
C HIS A 42 7.69 -12.22 4.65
N GLU A 43 7.71 -13.18 3.73
CA GLU A 43 8.68 -13.18 2.63
C GLU A 43 8.60 -11.94 1.73
N SER A 44 7.40 -11.36 1.60
CA SER A 44 7.19 -10.13 0.82
C SER A 44 8.06 -8.97 1.31
N LEU A 45 8.35 -8.88 2.62
CA LEU A 45 9.18 -7.83 3.21
C LEU A 45 10.68 -8.01 2.94
N ARG A 46 11.10 -9.21 2.50
CA ARG A 46 12.47 -9.52 2.08
C ARG A 46 12.58 -9.91 0.61
N THR A 47 11.63 -9.48 -0.21
CA THR A 47 11.60 -9.76 -1.65
C THR A 47 12.03 -8.53 -2.45
N VAL A 48 13.03 -8.71 -3.32
CA VAL A 48 13.45 -7.74 -4.32
C VAL A 48 12.98 -8.15 -5.72
N PHE A 49 12.97 -7.22 -6.67
CA PHE A 49 12.37 -7.38 -8.00
C PHE A 49 13.37 -7.10 -9.14
N PRO A 50 14.48 -7.86 -9.22
CA PRO A 50 15.46 -7.68 -10.29
C PRO A 50 14.89 -8.06 -11.65
N GLU A 51 15.46 -7.46 -12.68
CA GLU A 51 15.26 -7.91 -14.06
C GLU A 51 16.37 -8.87 -14.45
N VAL A 52 15.99 -10.03 -14.98
CA VAL A 52 16.92 -11.02 -15.54
C VAL A 52 16.49 -11.30 -16.96
N ASP A 53 17.37 -11.01 -17.92
CA ASP A 53 17.12 -11.17 -19.36
C ASP A 53 15.86 -10.44 -19.86
N GLY A 54 15.60 -9.23 -19.34
CA GLY A 54 14.42 -8.44 -19.70
C GLY A 54 13.13 -8.84 -18.99
N VAL A 55 13.17 -9.83 -18.10
CA VAL A 55 11.99 -10.34 -17.38
C VAL A 55 12.10 -10.01 -15.88
N PRO A 56 11.10 -9.33 -15.28
CA PRO A 56 11.07 -9.11 -13.85
C PRO A 56 10.83 -10.42 -13.10
N ARG A 57 11.50 -10.59 -11.97
CA ARG A 57 11.32 -11.76 -11.09
C ARG A 57 11.21 -11.35 -9.63
N GLN A 58 10.46 -12.10 -8.85
CA GLN A 58 10.52 -12.03 -7.40
C GLN A 58 11.74 -12.81 -6.91
N LYS A 59 12.65 -12.15 -6.20
CA LYS A 59 13.78 -12.78 -5.52
C LYS A 59 13.61 -12.60 -4.02
N VAL A 60 13.14 -13.65 -3.37
CA VAL A 60 13.08 -13.74 -1.92
C VAL A 60 14.50 -13.90 -1.38
N LEU A 61 14.98 -12.93 -0.60
CA LEU A 61 16.31 -12.96 0.03
C LEU A 61 16.27 -13.77 1.31
N SER A 62 17.36 -14.45 1.69
CA SER A 62 17.47 -14.98 3.05
C SER A 62 17.41 -13.87 4.09
N VAL A 63 17.05 -14.18 5.34
CA VAL A 63 16.98 -13.19 6.43
C VAL A 63 18.32 -12.49 6.63
N SER A 64 19.43 -13.22 6.52
CA SER A 64 20.78 -12.67 6.62
C SER A 64 21.14 -11.74 5.47
N GLU A 65 20.71 -12.04 4.24
CA GLU A 65 20.93 -11.16 3.08
C GLU A 65 20.05 -9.90 3.14
N ALA A 66 18.82 -10.04 3.64
CA ALA A 66 17.90 -8.93 3.79
C ALA A 66 18.43 -7.89 4.80
N GLY A 67 18.95 -8.35 5.95
CA GLY A 67 19.65 -7.49 6.90
C GLY A 67 18.84 -6.27 7.35
N VAL A 68 17.57 -6.45 7.70
CA VAL A 68 16.66 -5.32 8.03
C VAL A 68 17.26 -4.39 9.08
N GLY A 69 17.43 -3.13 8.69
CA GLY A 69 18.03 -2.10 9.52
C GLY A 69 16.99 -1.37 10.38
N LEU A 70 17.47 -0.74 11.44
CA LEU A 70 16.74 0.27 12.20
C LEU A 70 17.59 1.55 12.26
N SER A 71 17.24 2.53 11.43
CA SER A 71 17.82 3.87 11.51
C SER A 71 17.34 4.54 12.79
N VAL A 72 18.21 5.22 13.53
CA VAL A 72 17.87 5.91 14.77
C VAL A 72 18.28 7.36 14.64
N VAL A 73 17.30 8.25 14.68
CA VAL A 73 17.48 9.67 14.41
C VAL A 73 17.00 10.48 15.62
N PRO A 74 17.90 11.11 16.39
CA PRO A 74 17.49 12.11 17.37
C PRO A 74 16.80 13.29 16.68
N THR A 75 15.68 13.77 17.23
CA THR A 75 14.92 14.90 16.68
C THR A 75 14.15 15.62 17.80
N THR A 76 13.47 16.72 17.47
CA THR A 76 12.55 17.42 18.38
C THR A 76 11.10 17.32 17.88
N GLU A 77 10.14 17.77 18.68
CA GLU A 77 8.73 17.84 18.24
C GLU A 77 8.55 18.80 17.05
N GLU A 78 9.31 19.89 17.01
CA GLU A 78 9.25 20.87 15.94
C GLU A 78 9.78 20.33 14.61
N GLU A 79 10.81 19.49 14.66
CA GLU A 79 11.48 18.93 13.47
C GLU A 79 10.85 17.61 12.99
N LEU A 80 10.08 16.94 13.85
CA LEU A 80 9.52 15.61 13.58
C LEU A 80 8.72 15.56 12.27
N ALA A 81 7.87 16.55 12.01
CA ALA A 81 7.03 16.57 10.82
C ALA A 81 7.86 16.61 9.52
N ALA A 82 8.94 17.39 9.50
CA ALA A 82 9.86 17.45 8.37
C ALA A 82 10.63 16.14 8.22
N GLY A 83 11.16 15.59 9.32
CA GLY A 83 11.88 14.31 9.31
C GLY A 83 11.02 13.13 8.83
N LEU A 84 9.74 13.08 9.23
CA LEU A 84 8.78 12.10 8.74
C LEU A 84 8.52 12.26 7.24
N ALA A 85 8.34 13.49 6.77
CA ALA A 85 8.11 13.78 5.35
C ALA A 85 9.31 13.36 4.49
N ASP A 86 10.53 13.74 4.90
CA ASP A 86 11.77 13.41 4.20
C ASP A 86 11.99 11.91 4.12
N ALA A 87 11.85 11.19 5.24
CA ALA A 87 12.00 9.73 5.27
C ALA A 87 10.91 9.01 4.46
N SER A 88 9.70 9.56 4.37
CA SER A 88 8.60 8.98 3.59
C SER A 88 8.75 9.23 2.08
N ALA A 89 9.46 10.30 1.70
CA ALA A 89 9.68 10.71 0.31
C ALA A 89 10.87 10.01 -0.37
N GLU A 90 11.63 9.21 0.36
CA GLU A 90 12.73 8.43 -0.21
C GLU A 90 12.17 7.26 -1.04
N GLY A 91 12.41 7.25 -2.35
CA GLY A 91 11.96 6.17 -3.24
C GLY A 91 12.75 4.88 -3.04
N PHE A 92 12.21 3.75 -3.49
CA PHE A 92 12.86 2.43 -3.43
C PHE A 92 13.40 2.04 -4.80
N ASP A 93 14.66 1.60 -4.88
CA ASP A 93 15.13 0.85 -6.04
C ASP A 93 14.64 -0.60 -5.91
N LEU A 94 13.53 -0.92 -6.58
CA LEU A 94 12.88 -2.23 -6.46
C LEU A 94 13.80 -3.41 -6.82
N ALA A 95 14.89 -3.21 -7.56
CA ALA A 95 15.81 -4.29 -7.92
C ALA A 95 16.72 -4.70 -6.76
N ASN A 96 17.01 -3.78 -5.83
CA ASN A 96 18.07 -3.93 -4.83
C ASN A 96 17.60 -3.65 -3.39
N ASP A 97 16.62 -2.78 -3.22
CA ASP A 97 16.13 -2.38 -1.91
C ASP A 97 15.03 -3.32 -1.42
N LEU A 98 15.07 -3.65 -0.13
CA LEU A 98 13.91 -4.24 0.53
C LEU A 98 12.72 -3.29 0.43
N PRO A 99 11.49 -3.79 0.26
CA PRO A 99 10.28 -2.96 0.19
C PRO A 99 9.82 -2.47 1.58
N LEU A 100 10.78 -2.27 2.49
CA LEU A 100 10.61 -1.83 3.87
C LEU A 100 11.84 -1.03 4.31
N ARG A 101 11.62 0.20 4.80
CA ARG A 101 12.60 0.97 5.57
C ARG A 101 12.01 1.30 6.94
N VAL A 102 12.87 1.28 7.97
CA VAL A 102 12.45 1.54 9.35
C VAL A 102 13.33 2.59 10.01
N THR A 103 12.70 3.64 10.49
CA THR A 103 13.34 4.76 11.18
C THR A 103 12.70 5.00 12.53
N LEU A 104 13.51 5.05 13.59
CA LEU A 104 13.10 5.43 14.92
C LEU A 104 13.56 6.87 15.20
N PHE A 105 12.62 7.80 15.22
CA PHE A 105 12.83 9.15 15.69
C PHE A 105 12.81 9.18 17.22
N VAL A 106 13.85 9.74 17.84
CA VAL A 106 14.01 9.83 19.30
C VAL A 106 13.78 11.26 19.72
N LEU A 107 12.65 11.54 20.40
CA LEU A 107 12.30 12.87 20.89
C LEU A 107 12.81 13.09 22.32
N SER A 108 12.79 12.03 23.13
CA SER A 108 13.32 12.02 24.49
C SER A 108 13.71 10.59 24.91
N PRO A 109 14.26 10.37 26.11
CA PRO A 109 14.51 9.02 26.61
C PRO A 109 13.25 8.12 26.67
N THR A 110 12.06 8.72 26.75
CA THR A 110 10.78 8.00 26.87
C THR A 110 9.78 8.33 25.78
N GLU A 111 10.14 9.11 24.75
CA GLU A 111 9.23 9.45 23.65
C GLU A 111 9.94 9.22 22.32
N HIS A 112 9.29 8.41 21.48
CA HIS A 112 9.83 7.99 20.20
C HIS A 112 8.71 7.97 19.15
N VAL A 113 9.08 8.06 17.87
CA VAL A 113 8.19 7.79 16.75
C VAL A 113 8.85 6.76 15.84
N LEU A 114 8.22 5.61 15.68
CA LEU A 114 8.64 4.57 14.75
C LEU A 114 7.93 4.77 13.42
N LEU A 115 8.70 5.03 12.37
CA LEU A 115 8.23 5.12 10.99
C LEU A 115 8.63 3.83 10.25
N LEU A 116 7.63 3.14 9.69
CA LEU A 116 7.82 2.09 8.71
C LEU A 116 7.36 2.65 7.37
N VAL A 117 8.24 2.65 6.38
CA VAL A 117 7.88 2.99 5.01
C VAL A 117 7.92 1.71 4.18
N LEU A 118 6.77 1.29 3.67
CA LEU A 118 6.66 0.14 2.77
C LEU A 118 6.48 0.60 1.33
N ASN A 119 6.93 -0.20 0.38
CA ASN A 119 6.52 0.00 -1.01
C ASN A 119 5.24 -0.81 -1.29
N HIS A 120 4.27 -0.21 -1.98
CA HIS A 120 2.98 -0.83 -2.31
C HIS A 120 3.10 -2.11 -3.16
N ILE A 121 4.29 -2.41 -3.72
CA ILE A 121 4.56 -3.69 -4.38
C ILE A 121 4.53 -4.89 -3.43
N ALA A 122 4.76 -4.68 -2.13
CA ALA A 122 4.87 -5.75 -1.13
C ALA A 122 3.78 -5.71 -0.05
N ALA A 123 2.94 -4.67 -0.04
CA ALA A 123 1.90 -4.48 0.96
C ALA A 123 0.73 -3.65 0.40
N ASP A 124 -0.43 -3.83 1.01
CA ASP A 124 -1.66 -3.08 0.76
C ASP A 124 -2.30 -2.61 2.08
N GLY A 125 -3.49 -2.00 2.00
CA GLY A 125 -4.22 -1.55 3.18
C GLY A 125 -4.60 -2.66 4.17
N TRP A 126 -4.81 -3.90 3.69
CA TRP A 126 -5.15 -5.03 4.56
C TRP A 126 -3.92 -5.57 5.30
N SER A 127 -2.74 -5.35 4.74
CA SER A 127 -1.45 -5.77 5.29
C SER A 127 -1.06 -5.04 6.58
N PHE A 128 -1.66 -3.89 6.90
CA PHE A 128 -1.27 -3.10 8.09
C PHE A 128 -1.65 -3.75 9.41
N ALA A 129 -2.88 -4.25 9.53
CA ALA A 129 -3.32 -4.90 10.74
C ALA A 129 -2.43 -6.10 11.15
N PRO A 130 -2.12 -7.07 10.26
CA PRO A 130 -1.20 -8.14 10.61
C PRO A 130 0.23 -7.65 10.84
N LEU A 131 0.73 -6.68 10.08
CA LEU A 131 2.08 -6.12 10.28
C LEU A 131 2.23 -5.50 11.68
N SER A 132 1.31 -4.61 12.07
CA SER A 132 1.35 -3.95 13.38
C SER A 132 1.20 -4.95 14.53
N ARG A 133 0.33 -5.96 14.38
CA ARG A 133 0.19 -7.03 15.37
C ARG A 133 1.50 -7.81 15.52
N ASP A 134 2.07 -8.28 14.40
CA ASP A 134 3.25 -9.14 14.43
C ASP A 134 4.48 -8.37 14.96
N VAL A 135 4.64 -7.08 14.64
CA VAL A 135 5.68 -6.22 15.26
C VAL A 135 5.49 -6.12 16.77
N GLY A 136 4.26 -5.90 17.24
CA GLY A 136 3.95 -5.80 18.67
C GLY A 136 4.20 -7.11 19.43
N GLU A 137 3.75 -8.24 18.90
CA GLU A 137 3.95 -9.57 19.47
C GLU A 137 5.44 -9.93 19.52
N ALA A 138 6.18 -9.68 18.43
CA ALA A 138 7.60 -9.97 18.37
C ALA A 138 8.40 -9.10 19.34
N TYR A 139 8.06 -7.82 19.43
CA TYR A 139 8.68 -6.90 20.40
C TYR A 139 8.46 -7.37 21.84
N ALA A 140 7.22 -7.75 22.19
CA ALA A 140 6.89 -8.22 23.53
C ALA A 140 7.62 -9.51 23.92
N ALA A 141 7.87 -10.41 22.97
CA ALA A 141 8.67 -11.62 23.19
C ALA A 141 10.16 -11.28 23.35
N ARG A 142 10.73 -10.47 22.44
CA ARG A 142 12.14 -10.10 22.43
C ARG A 142 12.54 -9.26 23.63
N ALA A 143 11.67 -8.39 24.12
CA ALA A 143 11.88 -7.63 25.36
C ALA A 143 11.97 -8.52 26.61
N LYS A 144 11.48 -9.76 26.53
CA LYS A 144 11.62 -10.79 27.58
C LYS A 144 12.77 -11.77 27.31
N GLY A 145 13.57 -11.52 26.27
CA GLY A 145 14.64 -12.43 25.84
C GLY A 145 14.15 -13.71 25.17
N GLN A 146 12.92 -13.73 24.66
CA GLN A 146 12.30 -14.89 24.01
C GLN A 146 12.15 -14.64 22.51
N SER A 147 12.08 -15.71 21.71
CA SER A 147 11.62 -15.61 20.32
C SER A 147 10.09 -15.57 20.27
N PRO A 148 9.49 -14.93 19.25
CA PRO A 148 8.04 -14.97 19.05
C PRO A 148 7.56 -16.41 18.87
N ASN A 149 6.37 -16.71 19.37
CA ASN A 149 5.76 -18.04 19.27
C ASN A 149 4.44 -17.95 18.49
N TRP A 150 4.55 -17.81 17.18
CA TRP A 150 3.42 -17.79 16.25
C TRP A 150 3.43 -19.06 15.38
N PRO A 151 2.25 -19.54 14.92
CA PRO A 151 2.21 -20.59 13.91
C PRO A 151 2.82 -20.10 12.60
N GLU A 152 3.44 -21.00 11.86
CA GLU A 152 3.88 -20.75 10.49
C GLU A 152 2.70 -20.34 9.61
N LEU A 153 2.96 -19.44 8.65
CA LEU A 153 1.96 -19.07 7.67
C LEU A 153 1.76 -20.24 6.70
N PRO A 154 0.53 -20.73 6.49
CA PRO A 154 0.29 -21.87 5.62
C PRO A 154 0.56 -21.57 4.14
N VAL A 155 0.63 -20.29 3.78
CA VAL A 155 0.96 -19.78 2.45
C VAL A 155 1.81 -18.52 2.60
N GLN A 156 2.75 -18.34 1.67
CA GLN A 156 3.50 -17.11 1.47
C GLN A 156 3.00 -16.39 0.20
N TYR A 157 3.41 -15.14 0.02
CA TYR A 157 2.98 -14.37 -1.16
C TYR A 157 3.46 -15.00 -2.48
N VAL A 158 4.61 -15.69 -2.48
CA VAL A 158 5.07 -16.45 -3.65
C VAL A 158 4.05 -17.53 -4.05
N ASP A 159 3.50 -18.27 -3.09
CA ASP A 159 2.48 -19.29 -3.35
C ASP A 159 1.22 -18.66 -3.97
N TYR A 160 0.81 -17.49 -3.47
CA TYR A 160 -0.31 -16.73 -4.06
C TYR A 160 -0.03 -16.36 -5.52
N THR A 161 1.19 -15.90 -5.85
CA THR A 161 1.52 -15.53 -7.24
C THR A 161 1.55 -16.73 -8.19
N LEU A 162 2.03 -17.88 -7.71
CA LEU A 162 2.02 -19.12 -8.50
C LEU A 162 0.59 -19.64 -8.69
N TRP A 163 -0.20 -19.66 -7.62
CA TRP A 163 -1.62 -20.02 -7.67
C TRP A 163 -2.40 -19.12 -8.63
N GLN A 164 -2.17 -17.80 -8.59
CA GLN A 164 -2.83 -16.86 -9.49
C GLN A 164 -2.49 -17.15 -10.96
N GLN A 165 -1.21 -17.40 -11.25
CA GLN A 165 -0.78 -17.75 -12.61
C GLN A 165 -1.42 -19.04 -13.10
N GLU A 166 -1.48 -20.08 -12.26
CA GLU A 166 -2.14 -21.35 -12.59
C GLU A 166 -3.65 -21.17 -12.80
N LEU A 167 -4.32 -20.42 -11.92
CA LEU A 167 -5.76 -20.18 -11.99
C LEU A 167 -6.16 -19.40 -13.25
N LEU A 168 -5.38 -18.38 -13.61
CA LEU A 168 -5.66 -17.52 -14.75
C LEU A 168 -5.48 -18.27 -16.09
N GLY A 169 -4.51 -19.17 -16.16
CA GLY A 169 -4.22 -19.98 -17.35
C GLY A 169 -3.45 -19.20 -18.43
N ASP A 170 -3.47 -19.72 -19.65
CA ASP A 170 -2.74 -19.15 -20.79
C ASP A 170 -3.56 -18.06 -21.51
N GLU A 171 -2.93 -16.92 -21.79
CA GLU A 171 -3.51 -15.81 -22.56
C GLU A 171 -3.78 -16.19 -24.03
N ASN A 172 -3.12 -17.23 -24.55
CA ASN A 172 -3.34 -17.73 -25.91
C ASN A 172 -4.44 -18.80 -25.99
N ASP A 173 -4.95 -19.28 -24.85
CA ASP A 173 -6.10 -20.18 -24.80
C ASP A 173 -7.39 -19.37 -24.63
N PRO A 174 -8.30 -19.37 -25.62
CA PRO A 174 -9.57 -18.62 -25.53
C PRO A 174 -10.48 -19.08 -24.38
N GLU A 175 -10.34 -20.32 -23.92
CA GLU A 175 -11.17 -20.90 -22.85
C GLU A 175 -10.59 -20.66 -21.45
N SER A 176 -9.36 -20.12 -21.36
CA SER A 176 -8.72 -19.80 -20.09
C SER A 176 -9.50 -18.73 -19.33
N LEU A 177 -9.26 -18.63 -18.02
CA LEU A 177 -9.94 -17.63 -17.20
C LEU A 177 -9.50 -16.21 -17.58
N ILE A 178 -8.20 -16.01 -17.84
CA ILE A 178 -7.65 -14.70 -18.22
C ILE A 178 -8.24 -14.20 -19.54
N SER A 179 -8.35 -15.05 -20.56
CA SER A 179 -8.89 -14.67 -21.87
C SER A 179 -10.37 -14.27 -21.78
N ARG A 180 -11.17 -15.03 -21.02
CA ARG A 180 -12.60 -14.73 -20.83
C ARG A 180 -12.83 -13.44 -20.04
N GLN A 181 -12.03 -13.20 -19.00
CA GLN A 181 -12.10 -11.96 -18.22
C GLN A 181 -11.62 -10.75 -19.02
N ALA A 182 -10.55 -10.90 -19.82
CA ALA A 182 -10.07 -9.87 -20.73
C ALA A 182 -11.16 -9.49 -21.75
N ALA A 183 -11.79 -10.46 -22.41
CA ALA A 183 -12.87 -10.22 -23.36
C ALA A 183 -14.08 -9.50 -22.73
N TYR A 184 -14.41 -9.81 -21.48
CA TYR A 184 -15.42 -9.08 -20.74
C TYR A 184 -15.03 -7.61 -20.56
N TRP A 185 -13.80 -7.33 -20.10
CA TRP A 185 -13.34 -5.97 -19.85
C TRP A 185 -13.15 -5.15 -21.13
N GLU A 186 -12.66 -5.75 -22.21
CA GLU A 186 -12.60 -5.12 -23.53
C GLU A 186 -13.98 -4.64 -23.97
N LYS A 187 -15.01 -5.48 -23.79
CA LYS A 187 -16.39 -5.12 -24.11
C LYS A 187 -16.96 -4.08 -23.14
N ALA A 188 -16.73 -4.23 -21.84
CA ALA A 188 -17.28 -3.34 -20.82
C ALA A 188 -16.68 -1.93 -20.86
N LEU A 189 -15.43 -1.82 -21.29
CA LEU A 189 -14.68 -0.55 -21.41
C LEU A 189 -14.61 -0.05 -22.86
N ALA A 190 -15.32 -0.67 -23.80
CA ALA A 190 -15.33 -0.24 -25.19
C ALA A 190 -15.95 1.16 -25.31
N GLY A 191 -15.16 2.10 -25.83
CA GLY A 191 -15.60 3.47 -26.11
C GLY A 191 -15.64 4.41 -24.90
N ILE A 192 -15.03 4.02 -23.77
CA ILE A 192 -14.87 4.94 -22.63
C ILE A 192 -14.10 6.20 -23.05
N PRO A 193 -14.37 7.36 -22.43
CA PRO A 193 -13.62 8.58 -22.72
C PRO A 193 -12.14 8.41 -22.36
N GLU A 194 -11.24 8.92 -23.21
CA GLU A 194 -9.80 8.93 -22.94
C GLU A 194 -9.48 9.75 -21.67
N GLN A 195 -10.25 10.80 -21.42
CA GLN A 195 -10.10 11.67 -20.27
C GLN A 195 -11.45 12.32 -19.90
N LEU A 196 -11.71 12.45 -18.60
CA LEU A 196 -12.83 13.25 -18.08
C LEU A 196 -12.49 14.75 -18.09
N GLU A 197 -13.42 15.56 -18.59
CA GLU A 197 -13.36 17.02 -18.47
C GLU A 197 -13.80 17.43 -17.06
N LEU A 198 -12.85 17.89 -16.25
CA LEU A 198 -13.10 18.42 -14.91
C LEU A 198 -12.81 19.92 -14.88
N PRO A 199 -13.46 20.69 -13.99
CA PRO A 199 -13.22 22.13 -13.84
C PRO A 199 -11.88 22.37 -13.12
N ALA A 200 -10.78 22.04 -13.79
CA ALA A 200 -9.43 22.16 -13.26
C ALA A 200 -8.96 23.62 -13.28
N ASP A 201 -8.29 24.05 -12.21
CA ASP A 201 -7.73 25.41 -12.10
C ASP A 201 -6.52 25.63 -13.03
N ARG A 202 -5.91 24.55 -13.54
CA ARG A 202 -4.70 24.56 -14.36
C ARG A 202 -4.77 23.51 -15.47
N PRO A 203 -4.13 23.75 -16.63
CA PRO A 203 -4.02 22.73 -17.67
C PRO A 203 -3.22 21.52 -17.18
N ARG A 204 -3.56 20.33 -17.69
CA ARG A 204 -2.83 19.10 -17.40
C ARG A 204 -1.43 19.16 -18.06
N PRO A 205 -0.35 18.97 -17.31
CA PRO A 205 1.00 18.92 -17.88
C PRO A 205 1.24 17.60 -18.65
N ALA A 206 2.22 17.60 -19.55
CA ALA A 206 2.60 16.40 -20.31
C ALA A 206 3.25 15.31 -19.43
N VAL A 207 3.89 15.71 -18.33
CA VAL A 207 4.49 14.81 -17.33
C VAL A 207 3.83 15.08 -15.99
N ALA A 208 3.33 14.03 -15.35
CA ALA A 208 2.69 14.13 -14.04
C ALA A 208 3.73 14.46 -12.95
N GLY A 209 3.45 15.47 -12.12
CA GLY A 209 4.32 15.83 -11.00
C GLY A 209 4.07 15.04 -9.72
N TYR A 210 3.03 14.19 -9.69
CA TYR A 210 2.60 13.35 -8.56
C TYR A 210 2.35 14.05 -7.20
N ALA A 211 2.45 15.38 -7.14
CA ALA A 211 2.07 16.16 -5.97
C ALA A 211 0.55 16.10 -5.75
N GLY A 212 0.15 15.61 -4.59
CA GLY A 212 -1.24 15.51 -4.15
C GLY A 212 -1.49 16.24 -2.83
N ALA A 213 -2.76 16.49 -2.53
CA ALA A 213 -3.22 17.00 -1.25
C ALA A 213 -4.52 16.29 -0.86
N ALA A 214 -4.84 16.28 0.44
CA ALA A 214 -6.06 15.71 0.97
C ALA A 214 -6.95 16.81 1.55
N VAL A 215 -8.25 16.75 1.26
CA VAL A 215 -9.26 17.60 1.89
C VAL A 215 -10.21 16.67 2.66
N PRO A 216 -10.23 16.72 4.00
CA PRO A 216 -11.12 15.86 4.78
C PRO A 216 -12.58 16.23 4.53
N LEU A 217 -13.41 15.22 4.27
CA LEU A 217 -14.86 15.35 4.12
C LEU A 217 -15.54 14.55 5.24
N THR A 218 -16.48 15.18 5.93
CA THR A 218 -17.29 14.51 6.97
C THR A 218 -18.75 14.49 6.53
N ILE A 219 -19.36 13.31 6.60
CA ILE A 219 -20.81 13.11 6.44
C ILE A 219 -21.40 13.02 7.85
N ASP A 220 -22.33 13.92 8.18
CA ASP A 220 -22.95 13.95 9.49
C ASP A 220 -23.79 12.67 9.75
N PRO A 221 -23.98 12.27 11.02
CA PRO A 221 -24.68 11.03 11.35
C PRO A 221 -26.11 10.94 10.80
N ASP A 222 -26.84 12.05 10.73
CA ASP A 222 -28.22 12.08 10.24
C ASP A 222 -28.28 11.87 8.73
N LEU A 223 -27.38 12.52 7.97
CA LEU A 223 -27.22 12.27 6.55
C LEU A 223 -26.78 10.83 6.28
N HIS A 224 -25.81 10.31 7.04
CA HIS A 224 -25.38 8.92 6.92
C HIS A 224 -26.54 7.95 7.15
N GLY A 225 -27.36 8.16 8.19
CA GLY A 225 -28.55 7.36 8.45
C GLY A 225 -29.53 7.33 7.28
N ARG A 226 -29.74 8.48 6.62
CA ARG A 226 -30.58 8.57 5.40
C ARG A 226 -29.97 7.86 4.19
N ILE A 227 -28.65 7.89 4.03
CA ILE A 227 -27.94 7.15 2.98
C ILE A 227 -28.13 5.63 3.18
N VAL A 228 -28.02 5.16 4.42
CA VAL A 228 -28.25 3.74 4.76
C VAL A 228 -29.69 3.32 4.45
N ALA A 229 -30.68 4.15 4.82
CA ALA A 229 -32.08 3.89 4.52
C ALA A 229 -32.34 3.82 3.00
N LEU A 230 -31.80 4.78 2.22
CA LEU A 230 -31.92 4.80 0.77
C LEU A 230 -31.28 3.56 0.12
N ALA A 231 -30.09 3.16 0.59
CA ALA A 231 -29.43 1.94 0.13
C ALA A 231 -30.34 0.73 0.31
N HIS A 232 -30.93 0.58 1.49
CA HIS A 232 -31.86 -0.51 1.79
C HIS A 232 -33.13 -0.46 0.92
N GLU A 233 -33.77 0.72 0.78
CA GLU A 233 -34.96 0.91 -0.05
C GLU A 233 -34.72 0.55 -1.53
N CYS A 234 -33.52 0.81 -2.03
CA CYS A 234 -33.13 0.49 -3.41
C CYS A 234 -32.55 -0.92 -3.59
N GLY A 235 -32.41 -1.72 -2.53
CA GLY A 235 -31.71 -3.01 -2.59
C GLY A 235 -30.22 -2.88 -2.96
N ALA A 236 -29.62 -1.74 -2.65
CA ALA A 236 -28.24 -1.39 -2.95
C ALA A 236 -27.37 -1.37 -1.67
N SER A 237 -26.06 -1.30 -1.84
CA SER A 237 -25.15 -1.02 -0.73
C SER A 237 -24.93 0.48 -0.56
N VAL A 238 -24.48 0.90 0.63
CA VAL A 238 -24.04 2.29 0.88
C VAL A 238 -22.96 2.71 -0.13
N PHE A 239 -22.05 1.81 -0.49
CA PHE A 239 -21.03 2.03 -1.50
C PHE A 239 -21.64 2.43 -2.86
N MET A 240 -22.66 1.70 -3.33
CA MET A 240 -23.33 2.01 -4.60
C MET A 240 -24.03 3.38 -4.56
N VAL A 241 -24.64 3.74 -3.42
CA VAL A 241 -25.28 5.06 -3.24
C VAL A 241 -24.25 6.18 -3.30
N LEU A 242 -23.11 6.04 -2.62
CA LEU A 242 -22.02 7.01 -2.66
C LEU A 242 -21.38 7.10 -4.05
N GLN A 243 -21.19 5.98 -4.73
CA GLN A 243 -20.68 5.93 -6.11
C GLN A 243 -21.61 6.64 -7.08
N ALA A 244 -22.94 6.42 -6.96
CA ALA A 244 -23.94 7.13 -7.73
C ALA A 244 -23.92 8.64 -7.44
N GLY A 245 -23.78 9.04 -6.16
CA GLY A 245 -23.63 10.43 -5.76
C GLY A 245 -22.40 11.09 -6.39
N LEU A 246 -21.25 10.41 -6.40
CA LEU A 246 -20.03 10.87 -7.04
C LEU A 246 -20.19 11.02 -8.56
N ALA A 247 -20.78 10.03 -9.24
CA ALA A 247 -21.04 10.10 -10.68
C ALA A 247 -21.97 11.28 -11.03
N VAL A 248 -23.03 11.50 -10.23
CA VAL A 248 -23.93 12.66 -10.38
C VAL A 248 -23.19 13.97 -10.18
N LEU A 249 -22.33 14.06 -9.16
CA LEU A 249 -21.49 15.23 -8.91
C LEU A 249 -20.58 15.52 -10.11
N LEU A 250 -19.83 14.53 -10.59
CA LEU A 250 -18.90 14.69 -11.71
C LEU A 250 -19.63 15.11 -12.99
N LYS A 251 -20.79 14.50 -13.27
CA LYS A 251 -21.67 14.91 -14.38
C LYS A 251 -22.08 16.38 -14.26
N ARG A 252 -22.46 16.83 -13.06
CA ARG A 252 -22.84 18.23 -12.79
C ARG A 252 -21.67 19.21 -12.92
N LEU A 253 -20.45 18.74 -12.71
CA LEU A 253 -19.22 19.51 -12.90
C LEU A 253 -18.71 19.54 -14.35
N GLY A 254 -19.39 18.85 -15.27
CA GLY A 254 -19.06 18.88 -16.70
C GLY A 254 -18.35 17.65 -17.24
N ALA A 255 -18.18 16.58 -16.44
CA ALA A 255 -17.47 15.35 -16.86
C ALA A 255 -18.18 14.51 -17.93
N GLY A 256 -19.30 14.98 -18.48
CA GLY A 256 -20.10 14.25 -19.46
C GLY A 256 -21.09 13.26 -18.84
N SER A 257 -21.57 12.32 -19.66
CA SER A 257 -22.57 11.31 -19.26
C SER A 257 -22.02 9.90 -19.12
N ASP A 258 -20.80 9.65 -19.58
CA ASP A 258 -20.08 8.39 -19.42
C ASP A 258 -18.86 8.63 -18.54
N ILE A 259 -18.88 8.07 -17.33
CA ILE A 259 -17.94 8.42 -16.25
C ILE A 259 -17.38 7.12 -15.67
N PRO A 260 -16.22 6.63 -16.16
CA PRO A 260 -15.54 5.50 -15.56
C PRO A 260 -15.01 5.89 -14.17
N LEU A 261 -15.41 5.15 -13.14
CA LEU A 261 -14.94 5.29 -11.77
C LEU A 261 -14.24 4.00 -11.33
N GLY A 262 -12.94 4.10 -11.04
CA GLY A 262 -12.19 2.99 -10.47
C GLY A 262 -12.42 2.87 -8.96
N SER A 263 -12.55 1.64 -8.47
CA SER A 263 -12.55 1.33 -7.05
C SER A 263 -11.61 0.16 -6.78
N PRO A 264 -10.68 0.25 -5.81
CA PRO A 264 -9.86 -0.88 -5.43
C PRO A 264 -10.74 -1.97 -4.81
N ILE A 265 -10.43 -3.23 -5.12
CA ILE A 265 -10.93 -4.40 -4.41
C ILE A 265 -9.75 -4.96 -3.64
N ALA A 266 -9.97 -5.29 -2.38
CA ALA A 266 -8.99 -5.93 -1.52
C ALA A 266 -9.64 -7.15 -0.87
#